data_AF-A0A3P7DFK2-F1
#
_entry.id   AF-A0A3P7DFK2-F1
#
_cell.length_a   1.000
_cell.length_b   1.000
_cell.length_c   1.000
_cell.angle_alpha   90.00
_cell.angle_beta   90.00
_cell.angle_gamma   90.00
#
_symmetry.space_group_name_H-M   'P 1'
#
loop_
_entity.id
_entity.type
_entity.pdbx_description
1 polymer ?
#
loop_
_entity_poly.entity_id
_entity_poly.type
_entity_poly.pdbx_seq_one_letter_code
_entity_poly.pdbx_strand_id
1 'polypeptide(L)'
;MLPCSFHTSPTMYYGSSADRYRDFVEDSTSHKLKNVYWSTKQTVIRKLGREEDKYVVASDSELDAKLALFKSVQTTCQDLILCTDRYFQRIYGLSQAENEMGRFLKSKSSEDKTRAGKMLAAVGKALSHSAQQRLALQNPLTRLQQEVQTFRNRAIDDTASTIKRTEAARNEYRGALLWMKNISEELDPDMGKKLEKFRRVQTQVRSVL
;
A
#
# COMPACT_ATOMS: atom_id res chain seq x y z
N MET A 1 -17.87 90.94 15.53
CA MET A 1 -18.84 89.98 14.96
C MET A 1 -18.13 88.64 14.77
N LEU A 2 -18.61 87.58 15.41
CA LEU A 2 -18.26 86.15 15.19
C LEU A 2 -19.07 85.58 13.99
N PRO A 3 -18.89 84.33 13.49
CA PRO A 3 -17.95 83.22 13.85
C PRO A 3 -17.38 82.37 12.64
N CYS A 4 -16.74 81.24 13.00
CA CYS A 4 -16.57 79.93 12.29
C CYS A 4 -15.25 79.68 11.52
N SER A 5 -14.59 78.51 11.54
CA SER A 5 -14.65 77.25 12.30
C SER A 5 -13.36 76.44 12.01
N PHE A 6 -12.99 75.53 12.92
CA PHE A 6 -11.87 74.59 12.86
C PHE A 6 -11.91 73.63 11.65
N HIS A 7 -10.73 73.30 11.08
CA HIS A 7 -10.36 71.92 10.75
C HIS A 7 -8.84 71.72 10.61
N THR A 8 -8.28 70.99 11.57
CA THR A 8 -7.03 70.24 11.43
C THR A 8 -7.31 68.95 10.66
N SER A 9 -6.41 68.54 9.75
CA SER A 9 -6.36 67.16 9.27
C SER A 9 -4.90 66.73 9.13
N PRO A 10 -4.44 65.75 9.92
CA PRO A 10 -3.18 65.06 9.70
C PRO A 10 -3.33 63.93 8.67
N THR A 11 -2.24 63.68 7.97
CA THR A 11 -1.91 62.48 7.20
C THR A 11 -2.22 61.16 7.92
N MET A 12 -2.76 60.16 7.20
CA MET A 12 -2.20 58.79 7.11
C MET A 12 -3.15 57.86 6.35
N TYR A 13 -2.72 57.40 5.17
CA TYR A 13 -3.24 56.18 4.55
C TYR A 13 -2.81 54.98 5.41
N TYR A 14 -3.62 54.60 6.40
CA TYR A 14 -3.50 53.29 7.05
C TYR A 14 -4.17 52.26 6.14
N GLY A 15 -3.44 51.80 5.12
CA GLY A 15 -3.76 50.55 4.42
C GLY A 15 -3.71 49.42 5.44
N SER A 16 -4.89 48.96 5.85
CA SER A 16 -5.10 48.05 6.97
C SER A 16 -4.27 46.79 6.84
N SER A 17 -3.45 46.48 7.85
CA SER A 17 -2.75 45.18 7.98
C SER A 17 -3.71 43.98 7.89
N ALA A 18 -5.01 44.20 8.12
CA ALA A 18 -6.05 43.19 7.95
C ALA A 18 -6.29 42.79 6.48
N ASP A 19 -6.16 43.71 5.52
CA ASP A 19 -6.32 43.41 4.09
C ASP A 19 -5.15 42.58 3.56
N ARG A 20 -3.91 42.91 3.98
CA ARG A 20 -2.72 42.07 3.67
C ARG A 20 -2.81 40.67 4.27
N TYR A 21 -3.37 40.54 5.47
CA TYR A 21 -3.60 39.25 6.11
C TYR A 21 -4.71 38.45 5.41
N ARG A 22 -5.81 39.12 5.01
CA ARG A 22 -6.92 38.50 4.29
C ARG A 22 -6.47 38.03 2.90
N ASP A 23 -5.73 38.86 2.15
CA ASP A 23 -5.11 38.46 0.87
C ASP A 23 -4.16 37.28 1.05
N PHE A 24 -3.31 37.28 2.08
CA PHE A 24 -2.39 36.17 2.36
C PHE A 24 -3.12 34.85 2.69
N VAL A 25 -4.20 34.92 3.47
CA VAL A 25 -5.01 33.75 3.86
C VAL A 25 -5.85 33.22 2.69
N GLU A 26 -6.41 34.12 1.87
CA GLU A 26 -7.17 33.77 0.67
C GLU A 26 -6.26 33.17 -0.41
N ASP A 27 -5.07 33.73 -0.58
CA ASP A 27 -4.03 33.24 -1.47
C ASP A 27 -3.46 31.89 -1.00
N SER A 28 -3.30 31.68 0.32
CA SER A 28 -2.92 30.37 0.91
C SER A 28 -3.99 29.29 0.72
N THR A 29 -5.27 29.63 0.91
CA THR A 29 -6.40 28.70 0.70
C THR A 29 -6.57 28.38 -0.80
N SER A 30 -6.48 29.40 -1.66
CA SER A 30 -6.46 29.26 -3.12
C SER A 30 -5.29 28.38 -3.59
N HIS A 31 -4.11 28.53 -2.98
CA HIS A 31 -2.94 27.73 -3.29
C HIS A 31 -3.13 26.25 -2.92
N LYS A 32 -3.71 25.95 -1.75
CA LYS A 32 -4.04 24.58 -1.35
C LYS A 32 -5.06 23.95 -2.29
N LEU A 33 -6.12 24.67 -2.66
CA LEU A 33 -7.12 24.21 -3.63
C LEU A 33 -6.50 23.89 -4.99
N LYS A 34 -5.58 24.74 -5.47
CA LYS A 34 -4.85 24.50 -6.72
C LYS A 34 -3.95 23.27 -6.62
N ASN A 35 -3.23 23.08 -5.52
CA ASN A 35 -2.43 21.87 -5.31
C ASN A 35 -3.30 20.60 -5.40
N VAL A 36 -4.44 20.58 -4.68
CA VAL A 36 -5.39 19.45 -4.74
C VAL A 36 -5.93 19.25 -6.16
N TYR A 37 -6.27 20.33 -6.87
CA TYR A 37 -6.72 20.26 -8.26
C TYR A 37 -5.68 19.60 -9.16
N TRP A 38 -4.41 20.03 -9.10
CA TRP A 38 -3.36 19.49 -9.97
C TRP A 38 -2.98 18.07 -9.61
N SER A 39 -2.94 17.73 -8.32
CA SER A 39 -2.78 16.36 -7.84
C SER A 39 -3.91 15.45 -8.32
N THR A 40 -5.15 15.94 -8.32
CA THR A 40 -6.32 15.19 -8.82
C THR A 40 -6.28 15.04 -10.34
N LYS A 41 -5.92 16.11 -11.06
CA LYS A 41 -5.74 16.09 -12.52
C LYS A 41 -4.67 15.08 -12.92
N GLN A 42 -3.58 15.01 -12.18
CA GLN A 42 -2.51 14.03 -12.39
C GLN A 42 -3.01 12.59 -12.21
N THR A 43 -3.80 12.32 -11.16
CA THR A 43 -4.45 11.01 -10.99
C THR A 43 -5.35 10.65 -12.17
N VAL A 44 -6.11 11.61 -12.71
CA VAL A 44 -6.99 11.40 -13.88
C VAL A 44 -6.19 11.09 -15.14
N ILE A 45 -5.13 11.85 -15.42
CA ILE A 45 -4.23 11.62 -16.57
C ILE A 45 -3.70 10.19 -16.54
N ARG A 46 -3.16 9.76 -15.40
CA ARG A 46 -2.63 8.41 -15.20
C ARG A 46 -3.70 7.33 -15.39
N LYS A 47 -4.89 7.50 -14.78
CA LYS A 47 -5.98 6.52 -14.89
C LYS A 47 -6.56 6.40 -16.30
N LEU A 48 -6.54 7.48 -17.08
CA LEU A 48 -7.01 7.48 -18.46
C LEU A 48 -5.93 7.08 -19.47
N GLY A 49 -4.70 6.78 -19.02
CA GLY A 49 -3.60 6.38 -19.89
C GLY A 49 -3.16 7.47 -20.87
N ARG A 50 -3.33 8.75 -20.49
CA ARG A 50 -2.86 9.87 -21.32
C ARG A 50 -1.34 9.99 -21.24
N GLU A 51 -0.72 10.56 -22.26
CA GLU A 51 0.72 10.76 -22.27
C GLU A 51 1.18 11.63 -21.08
N GLU A 52 2.24 11.16 -20.43
CA GLU A 52 2.91 11.84 -19.31
C GLU A 52 4.34 12.22 -19.72
N ASP A 53 4.96 13.12 -18.96
CA ASP A 53 6.36 13.49 -19.21
C ASP A 53 7.29 12.27 -19.08
N LYS A 54 8.04 11.98 -20.16
CA LYS A 54 8.90 10.79 -20.26
C LYS A 54 10.00 10.74 -19.18
N TYR A 55 10.52 11.88 -18.75
CA TYR A 55 11.58 11.94 -17.74
C TYR A 55 11.01 11.68 -16.35
N VAL A 56 9.80 12.18 -16.08
CA VAL A 56 9.08 11.91 -14.83
C VAL A 56 8.66 10.45 -14.73
N VAL A 57 8.25 9.83 -15.84
CA VAL A 57 8.00 8.38 -15.88
C VAL A 57 9.29 7.59 -15.64
N ALA A 58 10.39 7.97 -16.30
CA ALA A 58 11.67 7.27 -16.13
C ALA A 58 12.20 7.35 -14.69
N SER A 59 12.03 8.49 -14.00
CA SER A 59 12.44 8.63 -12.60
C SER A 59 11.65 7.74 -11.63
N ASP A 60 10.41 7.36 -11.97
CA ASP A 60 9.58 6.49 -11.13
C ASP A 60 9.94 5.00 -11.23
N SER A 61 10.79 4.61 -12.19
CA SER A 61 11.06 3.20 -12.52
C SER A 61 11.54 2.36 -11.33
N GLU A 62 12.41 2.89 -10.48
CA GLU A 62 12.90 2.18 -9.28
C GLU A 62 11.77 1.97 -8.26
N LEU A 63 10.93 2.98 -8.04
CA LEU A 63 9.79 2.88 -7.14
C LEU A 63 8.77 1.87 -7.68
N ASP A 64 8.46 1.91 -8.98
CA ASP A 64 7.55 0.95 -9.61
C ASP A 64 8.04 -0.50 -9.47
N ALA A 65 9.34 -0.74 -9.63
CA ALA A 65 9.94 -2.06 -9.40
C ALA A 65 9.73 -2.54 -7.95
N LYS A 66 9.94 -1.65 -6.96
CA LYS A 66 9.71 -1.96 -5.53
C LYS A 66 8.23 -2.24 -5.25
N LEU A 67 7.31 -1.48 -5.85
CA LEU A 67 5.87 -1.70 -5.72
C LEU A 67 5.43 -3.03 -6.33
N ALA A 68 5.98 -3.41 -7.48
CA ALA A 68 5.71 -4.71 -8.10
C ALA A 68 6.21 -5.86 -7.23
N LEU A 69 7.44 -5.76 -6.69
CA LEU A 69 7.98 -6.73 -5.75
C LEU A 69 7.11 -6.85 -4.50
N PHE A 70 6.70 -5.73 -3.91
CA PHE A 70 5.83 -5.72 -2.74
C PHE A 70 4.52 -6.45 -3.00
N LYS A 71 3.83 -6.16 -4.11
CA LYS A 71 2.60 -6.87 -4.50
C LYS A 71 2.84 -8.38 -4.64
N SER A 72 3.96 -8.78 -5.24
CA SER A 72 4.33 -10.20 -5.35
C SER A 72 4.49 -10.85 -3.98
N VAL A 73 5.15 -10.18 -3.02
CA VAL A 73 5.29 -10.67 -1.64
C VAL A 73 3.92 -10.81 -0.98
N GLN A 74 3.02 -9.83 -1.12
CA GLN A 74 1.66 -9.90 -0.56
C GLN A 74 0.89 -11.11 -1.09
N THR A 75 0.89 -11.31 -2.41
CA THR A 75 0.18 -12.41 -3.06
C THR A 75 0.76 -13.76 -2.65
N THR A 76 2.09 -13.91 -2.74
CA THR A 76 2.75 -15.18 -2.42
C THR A 76 2.60 -15.59 -0.96
N CYS A 77 2.59 -14.64 -0.01
CA CYS A 77 2.29 -14.96 1.39
C CYS A 77 0.85 -15.46 1.59
N GLN A 78 -0.13 -14.88 0.87
CA GLN A 78 -1.52 -15.37 0.90
C GLN A 78 -1.64 -16.76 0.28
N ASP A 79 -0.96 -17.00 -0.84
CA ASP A 79 -0.94 -18.30 -1.51
C ASP A 79 -0.29 -19.36 -0.63
N LEU A 80 0.77 -19.02 0.11
CA LEU A 80 1.43 -19.94 1.04
C LEU A 80 0.49 -20.38 2.17
N ILE A 81 -0.31 -19.46 2.73
CA ILE A 81 -1.32 -19.81 3.74
C ILE A 81 -2.35 -20.79 3.17
N LEU A 82 -2.90 -20.50 1.98
CA LEU A 82 -3.89 -21.37 1.33
C LEU A 82 -3.30 -22.73 0.95
N CYS A 83 -2.04 -22.75 0.50
CA CYS A 83 -1.32 -23.98 0.19
C CYS A 83 -1.11 -24.84 1.44
N THR A 84 -0.70 -24.20 2.54
CA THR A 84 -0.49 -24.87 3.84
C THR A 84 -1.80 -25.47 4.36
N ASP A 85 -2.90 -24.73 4.31
CA ASP A 85 -4.22 -25.22 4.73
C ASP A 85 -4.68 -26.42 3.88
N ARG A 86 -4.58 -26.32 2.55
CA ARG A 86 -4.89 -27.45 1.66
C ARG A 86 -4.02 -28.68 1.94
N TYR A 87 -2.74 -28.47 2.23
CA TYR A 87 -1.82 -29.55 2.57
C TYR A 87 -2.21 -30.21 3.91
N PHE A 88 -2.57 -29.40 4.90
CA PHE A 88 -3.07 -29.87 6.19
C PHE A 88 -4.31 -30.75 6.04
N GLN A 89 -5.31 -30.30 5.27
CA GLN A 89 -6.54 -31.08 5.00
C GLN A 89 -6.24 -32.41 4.31
N ARG A 90 -5.33 -32.42 3.33
CA ARG A 90 -4.92 -33.64 2.62
C ARG A 90 -4.19 -34.63 3.52
N ILE A 91 -3.25 -34.16 4.34
CA ILE A 91 -2.54 -35.01 5.32
C ILE A 91 -3.53 -35.63 6.29
N TYR A 92 -4.46 -34.83 6.79
CA TYR A 92 -5.44 -35.28 7.76
C TYR A 92 -6.34 -36.38 7.15
N GLY A 93 -6.92 -36.11 5.98
CA GLY A 93 -7.77 -37.08 5.28
C GLY A 93 -7.05 -38.39 4.94
N LEU A 94 -5.84 -38.30 4.38
CA LEU A 94 -5.03 -39.50 4.06
C LEU A 94 -4.68 -40.30 5.33
N SER A 95 -4.35 -39.61 6.42
CA SER A 95 -3.98 -40.28 7.67
C SER A 95 -5.17 -40.94 8.36
N GLN A 96 -6.39 -40.42 8.21
CA GLN A 96 -7.61 -41.09 8.65
C GLN A 96 -7.85 -42.38 7.85
N ALA A 97 -7.84 -42.29 6.52
CA ALA A 97 -8.06 -43.45 5.65
C ALA A 97 -7.01 -44.56 5.87
N GLU A 98 -5.73 -44.20 6.01
CA GLU A 98 -4.67 -45.18 6.31
C GLU A 98 -4.82 -45.79 7.72
N ASN A 99 -5.26 -45.02 8.72
CA ASN A 99 -5.52 -45.55 10.05
C ASN A 99 -6.70 -46.52 10.06
N GLU A 100 -7.78 -46.21 9.35
CA GLU A 100 -8.95 -47.10 9.19
C GLU A 100 -8.54 -48.41 8.51
N MET A 101 -7.78 -48.34 7.42
CA MET A 101 -7.21 -49.52 6.76
C MET A 101 -6.31 -50.32 7.71
N GLY A 102 -5.43 -49.63 8.46
CA GLY A 102 -4.56 -50.29 9.43
C GLY A 102 -5.32 -51.03 10.53
N ARG A 103 -6.42 -50.45 11.04
CA ARG A 103 -7.33 -51.09 12.00
C ARG A 103 -8.08 -52.27 11.39
N PHE A 104 -8.56 -52.12 10.16
CA PHE A 104 -9.25 -53.18 9.43
C PHE A 104 -8.34 -54.41 9.24
N LEU A 105 -7.11 -54.21 8.75
CA LEU A 105 -6.15 -55.30 8.56
C LEU A 105 -5.77 -55.98 9.87
N LYS A 106 -5.63 -55.21 10.96
CA LYS A 106 -5.43 -55.79 12.31
C LYS A 106 -6.61 -56.64 12.75
N SER A 107 -7.84 -56.19 12.51
CA SER A 107 -9.04 -56.98 12.80
C SER A 107 -9.01 -58.31 12.05
N LYS A 108 -8.77 -58.27 10.73
CA LYS A 108 -8.69 -59.49 9.89
C LYS A 108 -7.51 -60.40 10.22
N SER A 109 -6.39 -59.83 10.67
CA SER A 109 -5.26 -60.63 11.18
C SER A 109 -5.60 -61.45 12.41
N SER A 110 -6.58 -61.04 13.21
CA SER A 110 -6.98 -61.78 14.42
C SER A 110 -7.80 -63.04 14.11
N GLU A 111 -8.56 -62.98 13.01
CA GLU A 111 -9.39 -64.07 12.47
C GLU A 111 -8.54 -65.12 11.74
N ASP A 112 -7.45 -64.72 11.08
CA ASP A 112 -6.58 -65.60 10.29
C ASP A 112 -5.29 -66.01 11.05
N LYS A 113 -5.15 -67.30 11.38
CA LYS A 113 -3.96 -67.84 12.08
C LYS A 113 -2.81 -68.25 11.17
N THR A 114 -2.97 -68.13 9.86
CA THR A 114 -1.95 -68.50 8.87
C THR A 114 -0.82 -67.45 8.80
N ARG A 115 0.15 -67.69 7.91
CA ARG A 115 1.18 -66.70 7.57
C ARG A 115 0.57 -65.41 7.01
N ALA A 116 -0.55 -65.50 6.29
CA ALA A 116 -1.24 -64.32 5.74
C ALA A 116 -1.76 -63.41 6.86
N GLY A 117 -2.39 -63.96 7.91
CA GLY A 117 -2.77 -63.20 9.10
C GLY A 117 -1.60 -62.45 9.76
N LYS A 118 -0.44 -63.10 9.93
CA LYS A 118 0.77 -62.42 10.45
C LYS A 118 1.22 -61.25 9.55
N MET A 119 1.14 -61.42 8.22
CA MET A 119 1.45 -60.35 7.27
C MET A 119 0.43 -59.19 7.37
N LEU A 120 -0.87 -59.48 7.48
CA LEU A 120 -1.92 -58.47 7.66
C LEU A 120 -1.69 -57.64 8.93
N ALA A 121 -1.30 -58.29 10.04
CA ALA A 121 -0.98 -57.59 11.29
C ALA A 121 0.22 -56.63 11.13
N ALA A 122 1.27 -57.09 10.44
CA ALA A 122 2.47 -56.30 10.20
C ALA A 122 2.18 -55.09 9.32
N VAL A 123 1.44 -55.28 8.22
CA VAL A 123 1.01 -54.18 7.33
C VAL A 123 0.09 -53.22 8.07
N GLY A 124 -0.88 -53.73 8.84
CA GLY A 124 -1.77 -52.88 9.64
C GLY A 124 -1.04 -52.01 10.66
N LYS A 125 0.01 -52.56 11.31
CA LYS A 125 0.88 -51.79 12.21
C LYS A 125 1.69 -50.73 11.45
N ALA A 126 2.23 -51.06 10.28
CA ALA A 126 2.99 -50.13 9.46
C ALA A 126 2.13 -48.96 8.96
N LEU A 127 0.90 -49.23 8.50
CA LEU A 127 -0.04 -48.18 8.07
C LEU A 127 -0.42 -47.25 9.23
N SER A 128 -0.78 -47.78 10.40
CA SER A 128 -1.08 -46.93 11.56
C SER A 128 0.12 -46.09 11.99
N HIS A 129 1.33 -46.65 11.95
CA HIS A 129 2.54 -45.90 12.29
C HIS A 129 2.82 -44.79 11.28
N SER A 130 2.72 -45.08 9.98
CA SER A 130 2.86 -44.10 8.90
C SER A 130 1.86 -42.94 9.04
N ALA A 131 0.61 -43.24 9.34
CA ALA A 131 -0.43 -42.24 9.61
C ALA A 131 -0.10 -41.35 10.81
N GLN A 132 0.39 -41.92 11.92
CA GLN A 132 0.80 -41.14 13.07
C GLN A 132 1.98 -40.21 12.77
N GLN A 133 2.98 -40.68 12.02
CA GLN A 133 4.13 -39.84 11.61
C GLN A 133 3.68 -38.66 10.74
N ARG A 134 2.74 -38.88 9.80
CA ARG A 134 2.18 -37.77 9.03
C ARG A 134 1.38 -36.79 9.87
N LEU A 135 0.59 -37.28 10.83
CA LEU A 135 -0.15 -36.39 11.74
C LEU A 135 0.76 -35.54 12.62
N ALA A 136 1.99 -36.00 12.92
CA ALA A 136 2.97 -35.19 13.63
C ALA A 136 3.36 -33.90 12.86
N LEU A 137 3.14 -33.84 11.54
CA LEU A 137 3.34 -32.63 10.73
C LEU A 137 2.32 -31.53 11.02
N GLN A 138 1.22 -31.83 11.71
CA GLN A 138 0.24 -30.81 12.12
C GLN A 138 0.89 -29.66 12.86
N ASN A 139 1.74 -29.97 13.84
CA ASN A 139 2.39 -28.96 14.68
C ASN A 139 3.26 -27.97 13.87
N PRO A 140 4.23 -28.42 13.05
CA PRO A 140 5.01 -27.49 12.24
C PRO A 140 4.17 -26.75 11.18
N LEU A 141 3.13 -27.35 10.61
CA LEU A 141 2.26 -26.67 9.63
C LEU A 141 1.42 -25.56 10.28
N THR A 142 0.83 -25.82 11.45
CA THR A 142 0.10 -24.79 12.20
C THR A 142 1.02 -23.65 12.61
N ARG A 143 2.25 -23.96 13.05
CA ARG A 143 3.25 -22.94 13.38
C ARG A 143 3.61 -22.09 12.16
N LEU A 144 3.91 -22.71 11.02
CA LEU A 144 4.20 -21.99 9.78
C LEU A 144 3.05 -21.04 9.40
N GLN A 145 1.81 -21.53 9.47
CA GLN A 145 0.63 -20.73 9.16
C GLN A 145 0.53 -19.50 10.09
N GLN A 146 0.77 -19.67 11.38
CA GLN A 146 0.76 -18.57 12.36
C GLN A 146 1.87 -17.55 12.10
N GLU A 147 3.08 -18.00 11.77
CA GLU A 147 4.22 -17.14 11.48
C GLU A 147 3.98 -16.31 10.21
N VAL A 148 3.49 -16.94 9.14
CA VAL A 148 3.14 -16.24 7.88
C VAL A 148 1.98 -15.26 8.12
N GLN A 149 0.95 -15.65 8.87
CA GLN A 149 -0.16 -14.75 9.19
C GLN A 149 0.31 -13.53 10.00
N THR A 150 1.20 -13.74 10.97
CA THR A 150 1.77 -12.66 11.78
C THR A 150 2.62 -11.72 10.92
N PHE A 151 3.46 -12.27 10.05
CA PHE A 151 4.26 -11.48 9.11
C PHE A 151 3.37 -10.59 8.23
N ARG A 152 2.26 -11.15 7.71
CA ARG A 152 1.30 -10.37 6.92
C ARG A 152 0.66 -9.24 7.74
N ASN A 153 0.05 -9.58 8.87
CA ASN A 153 -0.70 -8.61 9.69
C ASN A 153 0.18 -7.51 10.29
N ARG A 154 1.51 -7.70 10.33
CA ARG A 154 2.45 -6.72 10.86
C ARG A 154 3.29 -6.09 9.77
N ALA A 155 4.22 -6.85 9.20
CA ALA A 155 5.24 -6.30 8.30
C ALA A 155 4.62 -5.85 6.97
N ILE A 156 3.71 -6.65 6.41
CA ILE A 156 3.07 -6.29 5.14
C ILE A 156 2.13 -5.11 5.33
N ASP A 157 1.29 -5.10 6.37
CA ASP A 157 0.33 -4.02 6.59
C ASP A 157 1.00 -2.67 6.92
N ASP A 158 2.09 -2.69 7.70
CA ASP A 158 2.90 -1.50 7.96
C ASP A 158 3.57 -0.97 6.67
N THR A 159 4.17 -1.87 5.89
CA THR A 159 4.78 -1.51 4.60
C THR A 159 3.74 -0.98 3.62
N ALA A 160 2.53 -1.57 3.58
CA ALA A 160 1.42 -1.10 2.75
C ALA A 160 1.00 0.34 3.12
N SER A 161 0.98 0.65 4.42
CA SER A 161 0.68 2.01 4.91
C SER A 161 1.76 3.01 4.51
N THR A 162 3.03 2.62 4.55
CA THR A 162 4.15 3.44 4.07
C THR A 162 4.14 3.62 2.55
N ILE A 163 3.84 2.57 1.79
CA ILE A 163 3.65 2.65 0.33
C ILE A 163 2.50 3.59 -0.02
N LYS A 164 1.37 3.54 0.69
CA LYS A 164 0.24 4.45 0.46
C LYS A 164 0.64 5.92 0.62
N ARG A 165 1.46 6.24 1.63
CA ARG A 165 2.01 7.59 1.83
C ARG A 165 2.98 7.97 0.71
N THR A 166 3.84 7.05 0.30
CA THR A 166 4.81 7.25 -0.79
C THR A 166 4.11 7.50 -2.12
N GLU A 167 3.07 6.73 -2.44
CA GLU A 167 2.23 6.90 -3.62
C GLU A 167 1.49 8.25 -3.64
N ALA A 168 1.00 8.69 -2.47
CA ALA A 168 0.37 9.99 -2.32
C ALA A 168 1.37 11.12 -2.57
N ALA A 169 2.56 11.06 -1.96
CA ALA A 169 3.64 12.03 -2.16
C ALA A 169 4.10 12.07 -3.62
N ARG A 170 4.25 10.91 -4.27
CA ARG A 170 4.53 10.81 -5.72
C ARG A 170 3.47 11.51 -6.56
N ASN A 171 2.19 11.27 -6.27
CA ASN A 171 1.10 11.89 -7.02
C ASN A 171 1.06 13.41 -6.81
N GLU A 172 1.32 13.88 -5.58
CA GLU A 172 1.43 15.31 -5.28
C GLU A 172 2.61 15.95 -6.01
N TYR A 173 3.78 15.32 -5.97
CA TYR A 173 4.98 15.78 -6.68
C TYR A 173 4.72 15.92 -8.18
N ARG A 174 4.14 14.89 -8.81
CA ARG A 174 3.81 14.93 -10.25
C ARG A 174 2.73 15.97 -10.55
N GLY A 175 1.74 16.15 -9.67
CA GLY A 175 0.76 17.23 -9.76
C GLY A 175 1.40 18.61 -9.71
N ALA A 176 2.35 18.83 -8.79
CA ALA A 176 3.08 20.09 -8.66
C ALA A 176 3.97 20.36 -9.88
N LEU A 177 4.65 19.34 -10.44
CA LEU A 177 5.40 19.47 -11.69
C LEU A 177 4.50 19.83 -12.87
N LEU A 178 3.33 19.20 -12.98
CA LEU A 178 2.34 19.50 -14.01
C LEU A 178 1.83 20.94 -13.88
N TRP A 179 1.60 21.39 -12.65
CA TRP A 179 1.24 22.78 -12.37
C TRP A 179 2.36 23.76 -12.75
N MET A 180 3.61 23.44 -12.39
CA MET A 180 4.77 24.25 -12.70
C MET A 180 4.96 24.40 -14.21
N LYS A 181 4.79 23.31 -14.96
CA LYS A 181 4.83 23.31 -16.42
C LYS A 181 3.77 24.24 -17.02
N ASN A 182 2.51 24.13 -16.57
CA ASN A 182 1.44 24.98 -17.07
C ASN A 182 1.68 26.47 -16.79
N ILE A 183 2.16 26.84 -15.60
CA ILE A 183 2.51 28.24 -15.31
C ILE A 183 3.69 28.70 -16.17
N SER A 184 4.68 27.84 -16.41
CA SER A 184 5.86 28.17 -17.22
C SER A 184 5.52 28.44 -18.68
N GLU A 185 4.54 27.73 -19.25
CA GLU A 185 4.06 27.93 -20.63
C GLU A 185 3.25 29.23 -20.79
N GLU A 186 2.64 29.71 -19.70
CA GLU A 186 1.86 30.96 -19.66
C GLU A 186 2.67 32.19 -19.19
N LEU A 187 3.98 32.03 -18.94
CA LEU A 187 4.84 33.07 -18.37
C LEU A 187 5.27 34.08 -19.45
N ASP A 188 4.83 35.33 -19.30
CA ASP A 188 5.28 36.46 -20.12
C ASP A 188 6.32 37.26 -19.28
N PRO A 189 7.54 37.54 -19.76
CA PRO A 189 8.63 38.10 -18.96
C PRO A 189 8.30 39.43 -18.26
N ASP A 190 7.37 40.22 -18.81
CA ASP A 190 7.01 41.55 -18.32
C ASP A 190 5.94 41.55 -17.20
N MET A 191 5.51 40.38 -16.73
CA MET A 191 4.45 40.24 -15.72
C MET A 191 4.98 39.72 -14.38
N GLY A 192 5.54 40.61 -13.53
CA GLY A 192 6.12 40.25 -12.22
C GLY A 192 5.21 39.42 -11.28
N LYS A 193 3.88 39.54 -11.41
CA LYS A 193 2.91 38.70 -10.66
C LYS A 193 2.91 37.22 -11.08
N LYS A 194 3.31 36.89 -12.31
CA LYS A 194 3.44 35.50 -12.78
C LYS A 194 4.71 34.84 -12.25
N LEU A 195 5.79 35.60 -12.12
CA LEU A 195 7.06 35.13 -11.56
C LEU A 195 6.94 34.71 -10.08
N GLU A 196 6.18 35.47 -9.28
CA GLU A 196 5.94 35.12 -7.87
C GLU A 196 5.11 33.83 -7.72
N LYS A 197 4.14 33.61 -8.62
CA LYS A 197 3.38 32.34 -8.67
C LYS A 197 4.28 31.17 -9.04
N PHE A 198 5.17 31.34 -10.01
CA PHE A 198 6.14 30.32 -10.40
C PHE A 198 7.06 29.93 -9.22
N ARG A 199 7.63 30.93 -8.52
CA ARG A 199 8.48 30.70 -7.34
C ARG A 199 7.77 29.90 -6.24
N ARG A 200 6.50 30.17 -6.00
CA ARG A 200 5.70 29.44 -4.99
C ARG A 200 5.49 27.98 -5.36
N VAL A 201 5.14 27.71 -6.61
CA VAL A 201 5.00 26.32 -7.09
C VAL A 201 6.35 25.61 -7.09
N GLN A 202 7.44 26.31 -7.42
CA GLN A 202 8.81 25.78 -7.30
C GLN A 202 9.17 25.42 -5.85
N THR A 203 8.75 26.22 -4.86
CA THR A 203 8.90 25.87 -3.44
C THR A 203 8.08 24.63 -3.07
N GLN A 204 6.85 24.50 -3.60
CA GLN A 204 6.01 23.31 -3.39
C GLN A 204 6.66 22.04 -3.98
N VAL A 205 7.22 22.12 -5.19
CA VAL A 205 7.94 20.97 -5.80
C VAL A 205 9.11 20.54 -4.91
N ARG A 206 9.82 21.50 -4.31
CA ARG A 206 10.96 21.24 -3.42
C ARG A 206 10.55 20.71 -2.05
N SER A 207 9.37 21.05 -1.54
CA SER A 207 8.91 20.59 -0.23
C SER A 207 8.38 19.15 -0.21
N VAL A 208 8.14 18.56 -1.39
CA VAL A 208 7.66 17.17 -1.55
C VAL A 208 8.82 16.20 -1.82
N LEU A 209 10.02 16.72 -2.14
CA LEU A 209 11.29 15.97 -2.18
C LEU A 209 11.80 15.70 -0.76
#